data_AF-A0A1I7Z1M7-F1
#
_entry.id   AF-A0A1I7Z1M7-F1
#
_cell.length_a   1.000
_cell.length_b   1.000
_cell.length_c   1.000
_cell.angle_alpha   90.00
_cell.angle_beta   90.00
_cell.angle_gamma   90.00
#
_symmetry.space_group_name_H-M   'P 1'
#
loop_
_entity.id
_entity.type
_entity.pdbx_description
1 polymer ?
#
loop_
_entity_poly.entity_id
_entity_poly.type
_entity_poly.pdbx_seq_one_letter_code
_entity_poly.pdbx_strand_id
1 'polypeptide(L)'
;MAALLLCAALLLQLHGVLSAAWDWEVPSKRNVFLHFPLTPKSFLDTSPAYSTIGKLLKRSMNQSVDPCDDFYEFACGNFGIHNDYDSGKTAISTLKNAQRDIYKKMIGGFL
;
A
#
# COMPACT_ATOMS: atom_id res chain seq x y z
N MET A 1 7.56 -43.71 27.49
CA MET A 1 8.80 -42.91 27.58
C MET A 1 9.50 -42.73 26.23
N ALA A 2 9.63 -43.77 25.39
CA ALA A 2 10.25 -43.65 24.06
C ALA A 2 9.57 -42.63 23.11
N ALA A 3 8.24 -42.53 23.15
CA ALA A 3 7.49 -41.58 22.32
C ALA A 3 7.79 -40.10 22.63
N LEU A 4 8.11 -39.77 23.89
CA LEU A 4 8.43 -38.40 24.29
C LEU A 4 9.81 -37.97 23.79
N LEU A 5 10.78 -38.90 23.74
CA LEU A 5 12.13 -38.63 23.26
C LEU A 5 12.17 -38.43 21.74
N LEU A 6 11.36 -39.19 20.98
CA LEU A 6 11.20 -38.98 19.54
C LEU A 6 10.59 -37.60 19.23
N CYS A 7 9.63 -37.16 20.02
CA CYS A 7 9.01 -35.85 19.86
C CYS A 7 10.00 -34.71 20.14
N ALA A 8 10.79 -34.82 21.21
CA ALA A 8 11.84 -33.84 21.51
C ALA A 8 12.92 -33.78 20.40
N ALA A 9 13.31 -34.93 19.84
CA ALA A 9 14.28 -34.98 18.74
C ALA A 9 13.73 -34.33 17.46
N LEU A 10 12.46 -34.53 17.12
CA LEU A 10 11.83 -33.85 15.97
C LEU A 10 11.77 -32.33 16.16
N LEU A 11 11.48 -31.86 17.37
CA LEU A 11 11.39 -30.42 17.65
C LEU A 11 12.75 -29.72 17.56
N LEU A 12 13.86 -30.37 17.95
CA LEU A 12 15.20 -29.80 17.78
C LEU A 12 15.60 -29.64 16.29
N GLN A 13 15.14 -30.53 15.40
CA GLN A 13 15.44 -30.42 13.96
C GLN A 13 14.69 -29.28 13.28
N LEU A 14 13.51 -28.88 13.79
CA LEU A 14 12.76 -27.73 13.28
C LEU A 14 13.39 -26.39 13.65
N HIS A 15 14.09 -26.29 14.77
CA HIS A 15 14.76 -25.04 15.18
C HIS A 15 16.09 -24.79 14.45
N GLY A 16 16.77 -25.83 13.94
CA GLY A 16 18.03 -25.67 13.20
C GLY A 16 17.87 -25.10 11.79
N VAL A 17 16.66 -25.18 11.21
CA VAL A 17 16.37 -24.67 9.86
C VAL A 17 15.90 -23.22 9.88
N LEU A 18 15.44 -22.72 11.03
CA LEU A 18 14.95 -21.34 11.13
C LEU A 18 16.09 -20.33 11.19
N SER A 19 17.30 -20.69 11.63
CA SER A 19 18.41 -19.74 11.82
C SER A 19 19.30 -19.45 10.63
N ALA A 20 18.99 -20.00 9.45
CA ALA A 20 19.74 -19.75 8.22
C ALA A 20 18.98 -18.89 7.20
N ALA A 21 17.81 -18.33 7.57
CA ALA A 21 16.88 -17.70 6.62
C ALA A 21 16.45 -16.26 6.96
N TRP A 22 17.08 -15.57 7.94
CA TRP A 22 16.75 -14.16 8.25
C TRP A 22 17.70 -13.13 7.69
N ASP A 23 18.83 -13.51 7.10
CA ASP A 23 19.70 -12.54 6.40
C ASP A 23 19.17 -12.27 4.98
N TRP A 24 17.89 -11.91 4.89
CA TRP A 24 17.42 -11.05 3.80
C TRP A 24 17.92 -9.62 4.10
N GLU A 25 19.23 -9.44 4.06
CA GLU A 25 19.78 -8.11 3.92
C GLU A 25 19.24 -7.62 2.57
N VAL A 26 18.21 -6.77 2.58
CA VAL A 26 17.85 -6.00 1.38
C VAL A 26 19.13 -5.28 1.02
N PRO A 27 19.79 -5.62 -0.11
CA PRO A 27 20.88 -4.78 -0.54
C PRO A 27 20.24 -3.42 -0.72
N SER A 28 20.62 -2.46 0.12
CA SER A 28 20.28 -1.05 0.00
C SER A 28 20.86 -0.59 -1.34
N LYS A 29 20.18 -0.95 -2.43
CA LYS A 29 20.42 -0.47 -3.76
C LYS A 29 20.04 1.00 -3.66
N ARG A 30 21.08 1.82 -3.45
CA ARG A 30 21.12 3.28 -3.63
C ARG A 30 19.80 3.82 -4.13
N ASN A 31 19.10 4.58 -3.28
CA ASN A 31 17.90 5.37 -3.56
C ASN A 31 17.63 5.53 -5.06
N VAL A 32 16.99 4.54 -5.68
CA VAL A 32 16.67 4.54 -7.13
C VAL A 32 15.82 5.76 -7.47
N PHE A 33 15.12 6.28 -6.47
CA PHE A 33 14.29 7.47 -6.54
C PHE A 33 15.06 8.82 -6.57
N LEU A 34 16.31 8.88 -6.08
CA LEU A 34 17.06 10.15 -6.02
C LEU A 34 17.88 10.46 -7.29
N HIS A 35 17.95 9.53 -8.25
CA HIS A 35 18.65 9.72 -9.52
C HIS A 35 17.73 9.95 -10.71
N PHE A 36 16.41 10.00 -10.51
CA PHE A 36 15.54 10.58 -11.52
C PHE A 36 15.84 12.09 -11.57
N PRO A 37 16.11 12.69 -12.73
CA PRO A 37 16.23 14.14 -12.83
C PRO A 37 14.87 14.70 -12.42
N LEU A 38 14.77 15.11 -11.15
CA LEU A 38 13.60 15.82 -10.66
C LEU A 38 13.52 17.06 -11.53
N THR A 39 12.53 17.08 -12.43
CA THR A 39 12.13 18.30 -13.12
C THR A 39 12.07 19.40 -12.06
N PRO A 40 12.57 20.62 -12.33
CA PRO A 40 12.52 21.71 -11.36
C PRO A 40 11.14 21.74 -10.70
N LYS A 41 11.13 21.67 -9.36
CA LYS A 41 9.92 21.54 -8.53
C LYS A 41 8.81 22.50 -8.99
N SER A 42 9.20 23.68 -9.48
CA SER A 42 8.37 24.78 -10.00
C SER A 42 7.57 24.50 -11.28
N PHE A 43 7.93 23.49 -12.06
CA PHE A 43 7.16 23.12 -13.25
C PHE A 43 6.07 22.09 -12.92
N LEU A 44 6.33 21.20 -11.95
CA LEU A 44 5.43 20.12 -11.61
C LEU A 44 4.28 20.59 -10.71
N ASP A 45 4.57 21.48 -9.76
CA ASP A 45 3.61 21.96 -8.75
C ASP A 45 2.48 22.85 -9.30
N THR A 46 2.69 23.43 -10.48
CA THR A 46 1.70 24.26 -11.20
C THR A 46 0.85 23.48 -12.20
N SER A 47 1.20 22.22 -12.49
CA SER A 47 0.46 21.43 -13.46
C SER A 47 -0.96 21.10 -12.97
N PRO A 48 -1.97 21.09 -13.85
CA PRO A 48 -3.33 20.69 -13.48
C PRO A 48 -3.40 19.27 -12.89
N ALA A 49 -2.55 18.36 -13.38
CA ALA A 49 -2.44 16.99 -12.88
C ALA A 49 -1.95 16.97 -11.42
N TYR A 50 -0.91 17.74 -11.08
CA TYR A 50 -0.41 17.85 -9.71
C TYR A 50 -1.46 18.39 -8.76
N SER A 51 -2.16 19.48 -9.13
CA SER A 51 -3.24 20.04 -8.31
C SER A 51 -4.36 19.03 -8.07
N THR A 52 -4.70 18.25 -9.10
CA THR A 52 -5.76 17.23 -9.03
C THR A 52 -5.39 16.12 -8.03
N ILE A 53 -4.20 15.56 -8.14
CA ILE A 53 -3.74 14.49 -7.24
C ILE A 53 -3.48 15.04 -5.83
N GLY A 54 -2.97 16.26 -5.69
CA GLY A 54 -2.79 16.91 -4.39
C GLY A 54 -4.10 17.09 -3.63
N LYS A 55 -5.19 17.48 -4.33
CA LYS A 55 -6.53 17.55 -3.74
C LYS A 55 -7.07 16.18 -3.33
N LEU A 56 -6.85 15.15 -4.15
CA LEU A 56 -7.25 13.78 -3.83
C LEU A 56 -6.55 13.28 -2.56
N LEU A 57 -5.22 13.42 -2.48
CA LEU A 57 -4.44 13.05 -1.30
C LEU A 57 -4.93 13.80 -0.07
N LYS A 58 -5.01 15.13 -0.15
CA LYS A 58 -5.42 15.97 0.99
C LYS A 58 -6.81 15.60 1.54
N ARG A 59 -7.76 15.25 0.66
CA ARG A 59 -9.12 14.84 1.07
C ARG A 59 -9.16 13.43 1.66
N SER A 60 -8.22 12.57 1.30
CA SER A 60 -8.16 11.19 1.80
C SER A 60 -7.57 11.12 3.22
N MET A 61 -6.73 12.09 3.57
CA MET A 61 -6.03 12.15 4.85
C MET A 61 -6.93 12.58 6.01
N ASN A 62 -6.78 11.92 7.16
CA ASN A 62 -7.28 12.36 8.45
C ASN A 62 -6.16 13.08 9.23
N GLN A 63 -6.07 14.41 9.07
CA GLN A 63 -5.00 15.22 9.68
C GLN A 63 -5.08 15.34 11.21
N SER A 64 -6.11 14.76 11.84
CA SER A 64 -6.26 14.76 13.30
C SER A 64 -5.53 13.59 13.97
N VAL A 65 -5.04 12.63 13.18
CA VAL A 65 -4.33 11.43 13.67
C VAL A 65 -2.83 11.63 13.48
N ASP A 66 -2.03 11.25 14.48
CA ASP A 66 -0.58 11.30 14.38
C ASP A 66 -0.10 10.22 13.38
N PRO A 67 0.63 10.59 12.30
CA PRO A 67 1.19 9.62 11.36
C PRO A 67 2.20 8.64 11.99
N CYS A 68 2.79 8.97 13.14
CA CYS A 68 3.72 8.11 13.87
C CYS A 68 3.00 7.00 14.64
N ASP A 69 1.73 7.20 14.98
CA ASP A 69 0.90 6.25 15.71
C ASP A 69 0.11 5.33 14.77
N ASP A 70 -0.63 5.93 13.83
CA ASP A 70 -1.38 5.20 12.79
C ASP A 70 -1.32 5.93 11.45
N PHE A 71 -0.30 5.58 10.67
CA PHE A 71 -0.11 6.15 9.35
C PHE A 71 -1.26 5.80 8.38
N TYR A 72 -1.92 4.67 8.56
CA TYR A 72 -3.01 4.26 7.69
C TYR A 72 -4.22 5.16 7.89
N GLU A 73 -4.62 5.36 9.15
CA GLU A 73 -5.71 6.27 9.49
C GLU A 73 -5.37 7.72 9.11
N PHE A 74 -4.15 8.18 9.38
CA PHE A 74 -3.70 9.50 8.93
C PHE A 74 -3.80 9.67 7.41
N ALA A 75 -3.37 8.68 6.63
CA ALA A 75 -3.32 8.79 5.16
C ALA A 75 -4.67 8.54 4.48
N CYS A 76 -5.53 7.69 5.06
CA CYS A 76 -6.72 7.14 4.41
C CYS A 76 -8.02 7.24 5.22
N GLY A 77 -7.99 7.71 6.47
CA GLY A 77 -9.16 7.73 7.35
C GLY A 77 -10.38 8.46 6.77
N ASN A 78 -10.14 9.46 5.92
CA ASN A 78 -11.21 10.19 5.22
C ASN A 78 -11.52 9.67 3.81
N PHE A 79 -10.74 8.71 3.28
CA PHE A 79 -10.92 8.18 1.93
C PHE A 79 -12.31 7.57 1.73
N GLY A 80 -12.77 6.75 2.69
CA GLY A 80 -14.07 6.08 2.60
C GLY A 80 -15.29 7.01 2.63
N ILE A 81 -15.18 8.14 3.34
CA ILE A 81 -16.22 9.16 3.44
C ILE A 81 -16.47 9.81 2.07
N HIS A 82 -15.40 10.05 1.31
CA HIS A 82 -15.46 10.75 0.03
C HIS A 82 -15.54 9.83 -1.20
N ASN A 83 -15.33 8.53 -1.03
CA ASN A 83 -15.36 7.55 -2.11
C ASN A 83 -16.53 6.59 -1.92
N ASP A 84 -17.74 7.13 -2.03
CA ASP A 84 -19.02 6.44 -2.26
C ASP A 84 -19.00 4.96 -1.85
N TYR A 85 -19.21 4.71 -0.56
CA TYR A 85 -19.30 3.36 -0.01
C TYR A 85 -20.59 2.63 -0.42
N ASP A 86 -21.42 3.21 -1.31
CA ASP A 86 -22.80 2.78 -1.55
C ASP A 86 -22.98 1.27 -1.83
N SER A 87 -24.04 0.82 -1.17
CA SER A 87 -24.74 -0.45 -0.91
C SER A 87 -24.46 -1.70 -1.75
N GLY A 88 -23.20 -2.03 -2.03
CA GLY A 88 -22.88 -3.37 -2.54
C GLY A 88 -21.39 -3.71 -2.70
N LYS A 89 -20.50 -2.78 -2.37
CA LYS A 89 -19.05 -2.95 -2.56
C LYS A 89 -18.46 -3.61 -1.33
N THR A 90 -17.85 -4.78 -1.49
CA THR A 90 -17.17 -5.51 -0.41
C THR A 90 -15.84 -4.89 0.00
N ALA A 91 -15.22 -4.08 -0.88
CA ALA A 91 -14.10 -3.23 -0.51
C ALA A 91 -13.95 -2.08 -1.51
N ILE A 92 -13.49 -0.94 -1.01
CA ILE A 92 -13.17 0.25 -1.79
C ILE A 92 -11.67 0.52 -1.74
N SER A 93 -11.09 0.86 -2.88
CA SER A 93 -9.70 1.32 -2.97
C SER A 93 -9.50 2.10 -4.26
N THR A 94 -8.43 2.90 -4.32
CA THR A 94 -8.04 3.62 -5.55
C THR A 94 -7.90 2.66 -6.73
N LEU A 95 -7.31 1.48 -6.52
CA LEU A 95 -7.15 0.48 -7.56
C LEU A 95 -8.50 -0.05 -8.06
N LYS A 96 -9.40 -0.43 -7.14
CA LYS A 96 -10.74 -0.93 -7.51
C LYS A 96 -11.56 0.14 -8.25
N ASN A 97 -11.43 1.40 -7.83
CA ASN A 97 -12.07 2.52 -8.52
C ASN A 97 -11.53 2.70 -9.94
N ALA A 98 -10.20 2.72 -10.10
CA ALA A 98 -9.58 2.82 -11.42
C ALA A 98 -9.97 1.64 -12.34
N GLN A 99 -9.94 0.41 -11.83
CA GLN A 99 -10.38 -0.78 -12.58
C GLN A 99 -11.84 -0.66 -13.03
N ARG A 100 -12.73 -0.20 -12.14
CA ARG A 100 -14.14 0.03 -12.46
C ARG A 100 -14.31 1.11 -13.54
N ASP A 101 -13.53 2.17 -13.50
CA ASP A 101 -13.60 3.24 -14.51
C ASP A 101 -13.12 2.75 -15.88
N ILE A 102 -12.08 1.90 -15.91
CA ILE A 102 -11.63 1.23 -17.15
C ILE A 102 -12.73 0.31 -17.67
N TYR A 103 -13.31 -0.53 -16.80
CA TYR A 103 -14.38 -1.46 -17.15
C TYR A 103 -15.62 -0.76 -17.71
N LYS A 104 -16.05 0.35 -17.07
CA LYS A 104 -17.16 1.17 -17.56
C LYS A 104 -16.90 1.73 -18.95
N LYS A 105 -15.67 2.13 -19.28
CA LYS A 105 -15.30 2.61 -20.63
C LYS A 105 -15.32 1.48 -21.66
N MET A 106 -14.90 0.28 -21.27
CA MET A 106 -14.94 -0.88 -22.17
C MET A 106 -16.38 -1.28 -22.54
N ILE A 107 -17.32 -1.18 -21.59
CA ILE A 107 -18.74 -1.52 -21.81
C ILE A 107 -19.52 -0.36 -22.43
N GLY A 108 -19.31 0.85 -21.93
CA GLY A 108 -20.01 2.05 -22.41
C GLY A 108 -19.53 2.54 -23.78
N GLY A 109 -18.45 1.98 -24.32
CA GLY A 109 -18.03 2.21 -25.71
C GLY A 109 -18.74 1.33 -26.74
N PHE A 110 -19.67 0.47 -26.32
CA PHE A 110 -20.44 -0.45 -27.17
C PHE A 110 -21.94 -0.11 -27.30
N LEU A 111 -22.40 0.97 -26.67
CA LEU A 111 -23.76 1.53 -26.76
C LEU A 111 -23.68 2.98 -27.24
#